data_AF-A0A7I4YG85-F1
#
_entry.id   AF-A0A7I4YG85-F1
#
_cell.length_a   1.000
_cell.length_b   1.000
_cell.length_c   1.000
_cell.angle_alpha   90.00
_cell.angle_beta   90.00
_cell.angle_gamma   90.00
#
_symmetry.space_group_name_H-M   'P 1'
#
loop_
_entity.id
_entity.type
_entity.pdbx_description
1 polymer ?
#
loop_
_entity_poly.entity_id
_entity_poly.type
_entity_poly.pdbx_seq_one_letter_code
_entity_poly.pdbx_strand_id
1 'polypeptide(L)'
;MMSLPLVTNYEVYVAEGCQKPYCDYHRRMATVQRGASPQSPSKHITVVDVYDLAASIGKDFEKIIELHGNDCVRGIMPKVISALETLESLANNNERENEEILSLQKTVERLEHEKQARQLQTAKFEEELDQVEETYKKDINELRSMVKALMSENKTLSTTVSSLPANTESPTTAAMREEDVRLMFELKEMSHKQKEEIKALQRDVEQYACEVENLQNSIEKLIRQNEELLRKNSSLQKQGRMIVEEKMEIIRRLEKTEEANIQLRRLLSDTDRVCKDLQQANQVDDEPRFTLAELREVLQEKNVLKGRVMELEEELENLRPGRKEREREDLLSSPTDPSPSPPPGVSSQVLARWSKIKFLILTRAFKII
;
A
#
# COMPACT_ATOMS: atom_id res chain seq x y z
N MET A 1 44.45 26.42 -50.11
CA MET A 1 44.20 27.41 -49.05
C MET A 1 42.70 27.46 -48.84
N MET A 2 42.19 26.76 -47.83
CA MET A 2 40.77 26.62 -47.54
C MET A 2 40.43 27.48 -46.32
N SER A 3 39.52 28.41 -46.52
CA SER A 3 38.97 29.35 -45.56
C SER A 3 38.04 28.65 -44.56
N LEU A 4 38.29 28.83 -43.26
CA LEU A 4 37.43 28.41 -42.17
C LEU A 4 36.25 29.40 -41.99
N PRO A 5 35.01 28.95 -41.79
CA PRO A 5 33.86 29.84 -41.63
C PRO A 5 33.78 30.41 -40.20
N LEU A 6 33.47 31.71 -40.11
CA LEU A 6 33.15 32.40 -38.87
C LEU A 6 31.86 31.81 -38.26
N VAL A 7 31.92 31.49 -36.97
CA VAL A 7 30.78 31.07 -36.16
C VAL A 7 29.92 32.28 -35.83
N THR A 8 29.01 32.63 -36.74
CA THR A 8 27.91 33.57 -36.49
C THR A 8 26.65 32.78 -36.17
N ASN A 9 26.47 32.31 -34.92
CA ASN A 9 25.21 31.69 -34.45
C ASN A 9 25.16 31.51 -32.91
N TYR A 10 25.51 32.52 -32.13
CA TYR A 10 25.29 32.49 -30.66
C TYR A 10 24.12 33.36 -30.19
N GLU A 11 23.59 34.26 -31.03
CA GLU A 11 22.50 35.18 -30.63
C GLU A 11 21.08 34.62 -30.83
N VAL A 12 20.91 33.47 -31.49
CA VAL A 12 19.57 32.90 -31.75
C VAL A 12 19.05 32.03 -30.59
N TYR A 13 19.91 31.57 -29.69
CA TYR A 13 19.49 30.70 -28.57
C TYR A 13 19.04 31.44 -27.30
N VAL A 14 19.17 32.77 -27.25
CA VAL A 14 18.83 33.57 -26.05
C VAL A 14 17.48 34.29 -26.19
N ALA A 15 16.88 34.33 -27.39
CA ALA A 15 15.68 35.13 -27.66
C ALA A 15 14.34 34.38 -27.61
N GLU A 16 14.30 33.04 -27.57
CA GLU A 16 13.04 32.27 -27.55
C GLU A 16 12.67 31.61 -26.21
N GLY A 17 13.49 31.80 -25.15
CA GLY A 17 13.23 31.21 -23.83
C GLY A 17 12.54 32.13 -22.81
N CYS A 18 12.45 33.43 -23.08
CA CYS A 18 12.06 34.44 -22.09
C CYS A 18 10.64 34.96 -22.31
N GLN A 19 9.64 34.11 -22.10
CA GLN A 19 8.28 34.58 -21.77
C GLN A 19 7.47 33.46 -21.11
N LYS A 20 7.78 33.18 -19.84
CA LYS A 20 6.79 32.66 -18.88
C LYS A 20 7.28 32.95 -17.46
N PRO A 21 6.50 33.66 -16.63
CA PRO A 21 6.91 33.96 -15.27
C PRO A 21 6.93 32.65 -14.46
N TYR A 22 8.12 32.21 -14.05
CA TYR A 22 8.32 31.08 -13.14
C TYR A 22 7.77 31.34 -11.72
N CYS A 23 7.17 32.50 -11.47
CA CYS A 23 6.65 32.90 -10.16
C CYS A 23 5.26 32.33 -9.80
N ASP A 24 4.51 31.74 -10.75
CA ASP A 24 3.14 31.26 -10.47
C ASP A 24 3.06 29.82 -9.93
N TYR A 25 4.13 29.02 -10.02
CA TYR A 25 4.13 27.66 -9.46
C TYR A 25 4.38 27.61 -7.95
N HIS A 26 4.87 28.68 -7.33
CA HIS A 26 5.09 28.72 -5.88
C HIS A 26 3.89 29.24 -5.07
N ARG A 27 2.91 29.90 -5.69
CA ARG A 27 1.71 30.40 -4.97
C ARG A 27 0.58 29.37 -4.85
N ARG A 28 0.55 28.33 -5.69
CA ARG A 28 -0.53 27.30 -5.67
C ARG A 28 -0.32 26.13 -4.71
N MET A 29 0.80 26.08 -4.00
CA MET A 29 1.11 25.00 -3.06
C MET A 29 1.08 25.43 -1.58
N ALA A 30 0.57 26.62 -1.29
CA ALA A 30 0.35 27.11 0.06
C ALA A 30 -1.13 27.44 0.25
N THR A 31 -1.95 26.40 0.45
CA THR A 31 -3.30 26.37 1.05
C THR A 31 -4.06 25.13 0.56
N VAL A 32 -3.51 23.95 0.78
CA VAL A 32 -4.38 22.78 1.02
C VAL A 32 -4.36 22.60 2.53
N GLN A 33 -5.19 23.37 3.23
CA GLN A 33 -5.65 22.94 4.54
C GLN A 33 -6.34 21.60 4.30
N ARG A 34 -5.60 20.52 4.57
CA ARG A 34 -6.11 19.16 4.55
C ARG A 34 -7.13 19.10 5.67
N GLY A 35 -8.38 19.42 5.33
CA GLY A 35 -9.49 19.42 6.26
C GLY A 35 -9.52 18.08 6.95
N ALA A 36 -9.37 18.09 8.27
CA ALA A 36 -9.63 16.94 9.10
C ALA A 36 -11.08 16.54 8.86
N SER A 37 -11.31 15.51 8.04
CA SER A 37 -12.62 14.87 7.96
C SER A 37 -12.99 14.45 9.38
N PRO A 38 -14.25 14.62 9.80
CA PRO A 38 -14.69 14.15 11.12
C PRO A 38 -14.34 12.66 11.20
N GLN A 39 -13.45 12.31 12.14
CA GLN A 39 -13.03 10.93 12.33
C GLN A 39 -14.27 10.09 12.61
N SER A 40 -14.65 9.22 11.68
CA SER A 40 -15.70 8.25 11.92
C SER A 40 -15.34 7.46 13.18
N PRO A 41 -16.23 7.36 14.18
CA PRO A 41 -15.93 6.66 15.45
C PRO A 41 -15.59 5.17 15.25
N SER A 42 -15.90 4.61 14.08
CA SER A 42 -15.50 3.27 13.64
C SER A 42 -14.00 3.09 13.41
N LYS A 43 -13.21 4.18 13.31
CA LYS A 43 -11.75 4.08 13.08
C LYS A 43 -10.93 3.81 14.34
N HIS A 44 -11.55 3.90 15.51
CA HIS A 44 -10.88 3.73 16.80
C HIS A 44 -11.17 2.39 17.47
N ILE A 45 -12.02 1.56 16.84
CA ILE A 45 -12.32 0.22 17.35
C ILE A 45 -11.09 -0.66 17.10
N THR A 46 -10.45 -1.08 18.19
CA THR A 46 -9.30 -1.98 18.16
C THR A 46 -9.75 -3.43 18.19
N VAL A 47 -8.83 -4.33 17.86
CA VAL A 47 -9.07 -5.77 17.98
C VAL A 47 -9.43 -6.15 19.44
N VAL A 48 -8.85 -5.46 20.43
CA VAL A 48 -9.14 -5.67 21.85
C VAL A 48 -10.60 -5.36 22.19
N ASP A 49 -11.14 -4.25 21.67
CA ASP A 49 -12.54 -3.86 21.90
C ASP A 49 -13.51 -4.92 21.35
N VAL A 50 -13.17 -5.56 20.22
CA VAL A 50 -13.96 -6.65 19.64
C VAL A 50 -13.96 -7.89 20.53
N TYR A 51 -12.83 -8.20 21.17
CA TYR A 51 -12.73 -9.31 22.13
C TYR A 51 -13.53 -9.04 23.41
N ASP A 52 -13.52 -7.81 23.93
CA ASP A 52 -14.29 -7.43 25.12
C ASP A 52 -15.80 -7.44 24.85
N LEU A 53 -16.22 -6.99 23.66
CA LEU A 53 -17.61 -7.12 23.20
C LEU A 53 -18.00 -8.59 23.05
N ALA A 54 -17.17 -9.42 22.42
CA ALA A 54 -17.42 -10.85 22.28
C ALA A 54 -17.55 -11.56 23.64
N ALA A 55 -16.73 -11.20 24.62
CA ALA A 55 -16.79 -11.74 25.97
C ALA A 55 -18.07 -11.32 26.71
N SER A 56 -18.52 -10.08 26.53
CA SER A 56 -19.76 -9.58 27.12
C SER A 56 -20.98 -10.26 26.53
N ILE A 57 -21.04 -10.37 25.20
CA ILE A 57 -22.09 -11.09 24.46
C ILE A 57 -22.12 -12.58 24.86
N GLY A 58 -20.95 -13.21 25.01
CA GLY A 58 -20.85 -14.60 25.45
C GLY A 58 -21.47 -14.85 26.82
N LYS A 59 -21.26 -13.94 27.80
CA LYS A 59 -21.87 -14.02 29.14
C LYS A 59 -23.40 -13.90 29.09
N ASP A 60 -23.91 -13.07 28.20
CA ASP A 60 -25.37 -12.92 28.08
C ASP A 60 -26.00 -14.13 27.39
N PHE A 61 -25.32 -14.74 26.41
CA PHE A 61 -25.76 -16.03 25.86
C PHE A 61 -25.71 -17.16 26.89
N GLU A 62 -24.72 -17.19 27.77
CA GLU A 62 -24.64 -18.16 28.87
C GLU A 62 -25.87 -18.07 29.78
N LYS A 63 -26.23 -16.86 30.25
CA LYS A 63 -27.46 -16.65 31.05
C LYS A 63 -28.73 -17.08 30.32
N ILE A 64 -28.82 -16.82 29.02
CA ILE A 64 -30.00 -17.22 28.22
C ILE A 64 -30.10 -18.75 28.14
N ILE A 65 -28.98 -19.43 27.92
CA ILE A 65 -28.90 -20.89 27.87
C ILE A 65 -29.28 -21.50 29.22
N GLU A 66 -28.79 -20.93 30.33
CA GLU A 66 -29.13 -21.38 31.69
C GLU A 66 -30.63 -21.27 31.98
N LEU A 67 -31.29 -20.19 31.52
CA LEU A 67 -32.71 -19.92 31.82
C LEU A 67 -33.70 -20.60 30.86
N HIS A 68 -33.34 -20.75 29.58
CA HIS A 68 -34.28 -21.15 28.52
C HIS A 68 -33.79 -22.34 27.68
N GLY A 69 -32.63 -22.90 27.99
CA GLY A 69 -32.02 -24.00 27.24
C GLY A 69 -31.28 -23.54 25.97
N ASN A 70 -30.52 -24.46 25.38
CA ASN A 70 -29.58 -24.18 24.29
C ASN A 70 -30.27 -23.82 22.96
N ASP A 71 -31.44 -24.38 22.69
CA ASP A 71 -32.09 -24.24 21.38
C ASP A 71 -32.45 -22.79 21.02
N CYS A 72 -32.65 -21.92 22.01
CA CYS A 72 -32.90 -20.49 21.81
C CYS A 72 -31.70 -19.74 21.20
N VAL A 73 -30.47 -20.18 21.46
CA VAL A 73 -29.23 -19.49 21.04
C VAL A 73 -28.58 -20.17 19.85
N ARG A 74 -28.84 -21.46 19.63
CA ARG A 74 -28.24 -22.31 18.59
C ARG A 74 -28.30 -21.71 17.18
N GLY A 75 -29.40 -21.05 16.81
CA GLY A 75 -29.58 -20.45 15.48
C GLY A 75 -28.93 -19.07 15.29
N ILE A 76 -28.80 -18.28 16.36
CA ILE A 76 -28.29 -16.90 16.30
C ILE A 76 -26.77 -16.83 16.54
N MET A 77 -26.23 -17.75 17.34
CA MET A 77 -24.81 -17.76 17.71
C MET A 77 -23.84 -17.81 16.52
N PRO A 78 -24.06 -18.64 15.46
CA PRO A 78 -23.20 -18.60 14.28
C PRO A 78 -23.21 -17.25 13.55
N LYS A 79 -24.36 -16.55 13.53
CA LYS A 79 -24.48 -15.24 12.88
C LYS A 79 -23.74 -14.16 13.66
N VAL A 80 -23.84 -14.18 14.99
CA VAL A 80 -23.10 -13.26 15.87
C VAL A 80 -21.60 -13.50 15.77
N ILE A 81 -21.17 -14.75 15.71
CA ILE A 81 -19.75 -15.07 15.50
C ILE A 81 -19.29 -14.54 14.13
N SER A 82 -20.06 -14.75 13.06
CA SER A 82 -19.70 -14.23 11.73
C SER A 82 -19.62 -12.70 11.70
N ALA A 83 -20.49 -12.00 12.45
CA ALA A 83 -20.44 -10.54 12.57
C ALA A 83 -19.19 -10.09 13.35
N LEU A 84 -18.84 -10.77 14.44
CA LEU A 84 -17.65 -10.47 15.24
C LEU A 84 -16.34 -10.80 14.49
N GLU A 85 -16.30 -11.88 13.70
CA GLU A 85 -15.16 -12.20 12.82
C GLU A 85 -14.98 -11.12 11.73
N THR A 86 -16.08 -10.60 11.18
CA THR A 86 -16.02 -9.49 10.22
C THR A 86 -15.53 -8.21 10.89
N LEU A 87 -15.98 -7.93 12.11
CA LEU A 87 -15.56 -6.76 12.88
C LEU A 87 -14.08 -6.85 13.28
N GLU A 88 -13.59 -8.03 13.69
CA GLU A 88 -12.16 -8.27 13.97
C GLU A 88 -11.30 -8.00 12.73
N SER A 89 -11.73 -8.49 11.56
CA SER A 89 -11.05 -8.23 10.29
C SER A 89 -10.98 -6.73 9.96
N LEU A 90 -12.09 -6.01 10.16
CA LEU A 90 -12.13 -4.56 9.96
C LEU A 90 -11.24 -3.80 10.96
N ALA A 91 -11.23 -4.20 12.23
CA ALA A 91 -10.38 -3.59 13.26
C ALA A 91 -8.88 -3.80 12.96
N ASN A 92 -8.49 -5.02 12.56
CA ASN A 92 -7.11 -5.35 12.18
C ASN A 92 -6.66 -4.58 10.92
N ASN A 93 -7.54 -4.45 9.92
CA ASN A 93 -7.25 -3.62 8.75
C ASN A 93 -7.09 -2.15 9.13
N ASN A 94 -7.90 -1.64 10.07
CA ASN A 94 -7.79 -0.28 10.56
C ASN A 94 -6.45 -0.01 11.27
N GLU A 95 -6.01 -0.94 12.13
CA GLU A 95 -4.71 -0.85 12.81
C GLU A 95 -3.57 -0.78 11.78
N ARG A 96 -3.60 -1.63 10.74
CA ARG A 96 -2.60 -1.60 9.65
C ARG A 96 -2.63 -0.30 8.84
N GLU A 97 -3.82 0.17 8.47
CA GLU A 97 -3.98 1.43 7.75
C GLU A 97 -3.48 2.61 8.60
N ASN A 98 -3.74 2.60 9.91
CA ASN A 98 -3.25 3.63 10.83
C ASN A 98 -1.72 3.58 10.96
N GLU A 99 -1.11 2.39 11.05
CA GLU A 99 0.34 2.24 11.04
C GLU A 99 0.95 2.77 9.72
N GLU A 100 0.33 2.47 8.58
CA GLU A 100 0.75 2.99 7.29
C GLU A 100 0.64 4.51 7.24
N ILE A 101 -0.48 5.08 7.69
CA ILE A 101 -0.69 6.53 7.78
C ILE A 101 0.39 7.19 8.65
N LEU A 102 0.70 6.62 9.81
CA LEU A 102 1.76 7.11 10.70
C LEU A 102 3.14 7.05 10.02
N SER A 103 3.43 5.97 9.29
CA SER A 103 4.69 5.81 8.55
C SER A 103 4.82 6.84 7.41
N LEU A 104 3.72 7.11 6.71
CA LEU A 104 3.64 8.10 5.63
C LEU A 104 3.78 9.51 6.19
N GLN A 105 3.12 9.83 7.30
CA GLN A 105 3.25 11.11 7.99
C GLN A 105 4.72 11.39 8.37
N LYS A 106 5.39 10.41 9.01
CA LYS A 106 6.82 10.52 9.34
C LYS A 106 7.71 10.71 8.10
N THR A 107 7.36 10.05 7.00
CA THR A 107 8.08 10.19 5.73
C THR A 107 7.89 11.58 5.11
N VAL A 108 6.67 12.12 5.17
CA VAL A 108 6.36 13.48 4.72
C VAL A 108 7.13 14.50 5.53
N GLU A 109 7.10 14.42 6.86
CA GLU A 109 7.86 15.33 7.75
C GLU A 109 9.36 15.32 7.42
N ARG A 110 9.94 14.12 7.21
CA ARG A 110 11.34 13.98 6.81
C ARG A 110 11.63 14.64 5.45
N LEU A 111 10.77 14.43 4.46
CA LEU A 111 10.92 15.01 3.13
C LEU A 111 10.74 16.54 3.13
N GLU A 112 9.83 17.06 3.95
CA GLU A 112 9.64 18.49 4.15
C GLU A 112 10.87 19.14 4.77
N HIS A 113 11.45 18.52 5.79
CA HIS A 113 12.72 18.98 6.38
C HIS A 113 13.88 18.91 5.38
N GLU A 114 14.01 17.81 4.61
CA GLU A 114 15.04 17.67 3.57
C GLU A 114 14.88 18.70 2.44
N LYS A 115 13.64 19.05 2.08
CA LYS A 115 13.34 20.10 1.11
C LYS A 115 13.74 21.48 1.65
N GLN A 116 13.38 21.80 2.88
CA GLN A 116 13.75 23.08 3.51
C GLN A 116 15.26 23.21 3.64
N ALA A 117 15.96 22.15 4.04
CA ALA A 117 17.42 22.14 4.13
C ALA A 117 18.09 22.41 2.77
N ARG A 118 17.59 21.77 1.70
CA ARG A 118 18.08 22.02 0.33
C ARG A 118 17.82 23.46 -0.11
N GLN A 119 16.64 24.01 0.16
CA GLN A 119 16.32 25.40 -0.17
C GLN A 119 17.26 26.39 0.54
N LEU A 120 17.52 26.17 1.83
CA LEU A 120 18.47 26.99 2.59
C LEU A 120 19.89 26.87 2.03
N GLN A 121 20.31 25.69 1.60
CA GLN A 121 21.61 25.50 0.99
C GLN A 121 21.73 26.23 -0.36
N THR A 122 20.72 26.13 -1.23
CA THR A 122 20.70 26.86 -2.50
C THR A 122 20.74 28.36 -2.29
N ALA A 123 19.97 28.90 -1.34
CA ALA A 123 19.98 30.32 -1.02
C ALA A 123 21.36 30.80 -0.52
N LYS A 124 22.06 29.97 0.29
CA LYS A 124 23.42 30.29 0.72
C LYS A 124 24.42 30.31 -0.44
N PHE A 125 24.33 29.36 -1.36
CA PHE A 125 25.22 29.36 -2.54
C PHE A 125 24.94 30.54 -3.46
N GLU A 126 23.68 30.97 -3.58
CA GLU A 126 23.31 32.18 -4.32
C GLU A 126 23.91 33.44 -3.66
N GLU A 127 23.82 33.56 -2.34
CA GLU A 127 24.45 34.65 -1.59
C GLU A 127 25.99 34.65 -1.72
N GLU A 128 26.63 33.48 -1.65
CA GLU A 128 28.08 33.35 -1.88
C GLU A 128 28.48 33.75 -3.31
N LEU A 129 27.66 33.40 -4.31
CA LEU A 129 27.90 33.77 -5.70
C LEU A 129 27.79 35.29 -5.89
N ASP A 130 26.73 35.91 -5.37
CA ASP A 130 26.55 37.36 -5.41
C ASP A 130 27.72 38.10 -4.75
N GLN A 131 28.21 37.59 -3.60
CA GLN A 131 29.35 38.16 -2.89
C GLN A 131 30.64 38.08 -3.73
N VAL A 132 30.85 36.98 -4.45
CA VAL A 132 31.98 36.81 -5.38
C VAL A 132 31.85 37.77 -6.56
N GLU A 133 30.67 37.90 -7.16
CA GLU A 133 30.42 38.85 -8.26
C GLU A 133 30.69 40.30 -7.86
N GLU A 134 30.24 40.72 -6.67
CA GLU A 134 30.50 42.08 -6.16
C GLU A 134 31.99 42.32 -5.91
N THR A 135 32.72 41.29 -5.45
CA THR A 135 34.17 41.37 -5.29
C THR A 135 34.87 41.55 -6.64
N TYR A 136 34.50 40.75 -7.66
CA TYR A 136 35.04 40.90 -9.01
C TYR A 136 34.73 42.27 -9.62
N LYS A 137 33.51 42.81 -9.44
CA LYS A 137 33.18 44.16 -9.90
C LYS A 137 34.06 45.22 -9.24
N LYS A 138 34.32 45.09 -7.93
CA LYS A 138 35.20 45.99 -7.19
C LYS A 138 36.62 45.96 -7.76
N ASP A 139 37.18 44.77 -7.95
CA ASP A 139 38.54 44.60 -8.48
C ASP A 139 38.67 45.15 -9.91
N ILE A 140 37.66 44.92 -10.77
CA ILE A 140 37.62 45.51 -12.12
C ILE A 140 37.63 47.04 -12.05
N ASN A 141 36.89 47.65 -11.12
CA ASN A 141 36.86 49.10 -10.95
C ASN A 141 38.19 49.64 -10.42
N GLU A 142 38.82 48.94 -9.47
CA GLU A 142 40.13 49.29 -8.93
C GLU A 142 41.22 49.22 -10.02
N LEU A 143 41.25 48.14 -10.80
CA LEU A 143 42.18 47.99 -11.94
C LEU A 143 41.96 49.07 -13.00
N ARG A 144 40.70 49.38 -13.35
CA ARG A 144 40.38 50.48 -14.29
C ARG A 144 40.88 51.83 -13.77
N SER A 145 40.73 52.10 -12.47
CA SER A 145 41.26 53.31 -11.83
C SER A 145 42.78 53.38 -11.92
N MET A 146 43.46 52.26 -11.61
CA MET A 146 44.92 52.15 -11.70
C MET A 146 45.43 52.38 -13.12
N VAL A 147 44.80 51.77 -14.14
CA VAL A 147 45.14 52.00 -15.55
C VAL A 147 45.00 53.48 -15.92
N LYS A 148 43.92 54.14 -15.49
CA LYS A 148 43.70 55.56 -15.74
C LYS A 148 44.78 56.43 -15.09
N ALA A 149 45.18 56.10 -13.86
CA ALA A 149 46.25 56.79 -13.16
C ALA A 149 47.60 56.64 -13.89
N LEU A 150 47.99 55.41 -14.23
CA LEU A 150 49.22 55.13 -14.98
C LEU A 150 49.22 55.81 -16.36
N MET A 151 48.09 55.81 -17.08
CA MET A 151 47.97 56.53 -18.36
C MET A 151 48.18 58.04 -18.20
N SER A 152 47.66 58.63 -17.11
CA SER A 152 47.86 60.06 -16.83
C SER A 152 49.32 60.38 -16.51
N GLU A 153 49.98 59.51 -15.74
CA GLU A 153 51.40 59.63 -15.39
C GLU A 153 52.30 59.49 -16.63
N ASN A 154 52.04 58.49 -17.48
CA ASN A 154 52.78 58.31 -18.73
C ASN A 154 52.61 59.50 -19.67
N LYS A 155 51.40 60.06 -19.73
CA LYS A 155 51.15 61.28 -20.51
C LYS A 155 51.96 62.46 -19.96
N THR A 156 52.01 62.64 -18.64
CA THR A 156 52.82 63.68 -18.01
C THR A 156 54.31 63.49 -18.28
N LEU A 157 54.84 62.26 -18.12
CA LEU A 157 56.24 61.94 -18.40
C LEU A 157 56.59 62.15 -19.87
N SER A 158 55.71 61.74 -20.79
CA SER A 158 55.89 61.97 -22.22
C SER A 158 55.97 63.46 -22.56
N THR A 159 55.11 64.30 -21.96
CA THR A 159 55.22 65.76 -22.14
C THR A 159 56.50 66.35 -21.57
N THR A 160 56.98 65.85 -20.42
CA THR A 160 58.24 66.29 -19.83
C THR A 160 59.43 65.91 -20.71
N VAL A 161 59.46 64.67 -21.24
CA VAL A 161 60.52 64.20 -22.15
C VAL A 161 60.54 64.98 -23.46
N SER A 162 59.38 65.28 -24.05
CA SER A 162 59.29 66.09 -25.27
C SER A 162 59.70 67.56 -25.09
N SER A 163 59.82 68.05 -23.85
CA SER A 163 60.18 69.45 -23.55
C SER A 163 61.68 69.69 -23.29
N LEU A 164 62.52 68.66 -23.39
CA LEU A 164 63.97 68.75 -23.14
C LEU A 164 64.75 69.11 -24.44
N PRO A 165 65.70 70.08 -24.43
CA PRO A 165 66.53 70.39 -25.59
C PRO A 165 67.65 69.37 -25.81
N ALA A 166 67.99 69.12 -27.08
CA ALA A 166 69.06 68.23 -27.51
C ALA A 166 70.42 68.94 -27.55
N ASN A 167 71.34 68.62 -26.64
CA ASN A 167 72.78 68.71 -26.90
C ASN A 167 73.61 67.99 -25.84
N THR A 168 74.55 67.13 -26.26
CA THR A 168 76.01 67.15 -25.99
C THR A 168 76.67 65.76 -26.09
N GLU A 169 77.84 65.74 -26.73
CA GLU A 169 78.67 64.58 -27.04
C GLU A 169 79.48 64.04 -25.84
N SER A 170 79.64 62.70 -25.85
CA SER A 170 80.78 61.83 -25.43
C SER A 170 81.54 62.07 -24.10
N PRO A 171 81.72 60.99 -23.30
CA PRO A 171 83.06 60.38 -23.19
C PRO A 171 83.02 58.83 -23.20
N THR A 172 83.14 58.23 -24.38
CA THR A 172 82.78 56.83 -24.71
C THR A 172 83.69 55.70 -24.19
N THR A 173 84.39 55.80 -23.06
CA THR A 173 85.16 54.64 -22.53
C THR A 173 85.17 54.48 -21.01
N ALA A 174 84.88 55.55 -20.24
CA ALA A 174 84.55 55.47 -18.82
C ALA A 174 83.02 55.36 -18.62
N ALA A 175 82.25 56.12 -19.43
CA ALA A 175 80.79 56.03 -19.47
C ALA A 175 80.30 54.65 -19.95
N MET A 176 81.00 54.01 -20.91
CA MET A 176 80.66 52.63 -21.32
C MET A 176 80.79 51.62 -20.18
N ARG A 177 81.78 51.75 -19.29
CA ARG A 177 81.90 50.86 -18.12
C ARG A 177 80.84 51.15 -17.06
N GLU A 178 80.43 52.40 -16.91
CA GLU A 178 79.33 52.80 -16.02
C GLU A 178 77.97 52.34 -16.58
N GLU A 179 77.79 52.41 -17.89
CA GLU A 179 76.63 51.94 -18.65
C GLU A 179 76.54 50.41 -18.67
N ASP A 180 77.66 49.70 -18.84
CA ASP A 180 77.74 48.24 -18.68
C ASP A 180 77.40 47.80 -17.25
N VAL A 181 77.85 48.55 -16.24
CA VAL A 181 77.48 48.31 -14.83
C VAL A 181 75.99 48.58 -14.62
N ARG A 182 75.44 49.64 -15.24
CA ARG A 182 74.01 49.96 -15.19
C ARG A 182 73.16 48.87 -15.83
N LEU A 183 73.55 48.39 -17.01
CA LEU A 183 72.92 47.27 -17.70
C LEU A 183 72.98 45.99 -16.88
N MET A 184 74.08 45.76 -16.16
CA MET A 184 74.20 44.61 -15.26
C MET A 184 73.25 44.71 -14.06
N PHE A 185 73.06 45.91 -13.50
CA PHE A 185 72.04 46.15 -12.47
C PHE A 185 70.62 45.94 -13.00
N GLU A 186 70.30 46.42 -14.20
CA GLU A 186 69.00 46.20 -14.84
C GLU A 186 68.74 44.71 -15.13
N LEU A 187 69.72 44.00 -15.69
CA LEU A 187 69.66 42.55 -15.91
C LEU A 187 69.49 41.79 -14.60
N LYS A 188 70.16 42.22 -13.52
CA LYS A 188 70.01 41.63 -12.19
C LYS A 188 68.61 41.87 -11.61
N GLU A 189 68.07 43.07 -11.80
CA GLU A 189 66.72 43.42 -11.37
C GLU A 189 65.67 42.62 -12.15
N MET A 190 65.81 42.53 -13.48
CA MET A 190 64.96 41.70 -14.34
C MET A 190 65.05 40.22 -13.98
N SER A 191 66.26 39.70 -13.74
CA SER A 191 66.47 38.32 -13.28
C SER A 191 65.79 38.08 -11.92
N HIS A 192 65.85 39.05 -11.02
CA HIS A 192 65.15 38.95 -9.74
C HIS A 192 63.62 38.96 -9.93
N LYS A 193 63.08 39.85 -10.77
CA LYS A 193 61.65 39.90 -11.13
C LYS A 193 61.19 38.57 -11.73
N GLN A 194 61.91 38.04 -12.71
CA GLN A 194 61.63 36.74 -13.32
C GLN A 194 61.68 35.60 -12.29
N LYS A 195 62.62 35.64 -11.34
CA LYS A 195 62.68 34.64 -10.26
C LYS A 195 61.46 34.70 -9.34
N GLU A 196 60.99 35.89 -8.99
CA GLU A 196 59.79 36.04 -8.16
C GLU A 196 58.52 35.66 -8.93
N GLU A 197 58.45 35.95 -10.23
CA GLU A 197 57.37 35.52 -11.13
C GLU A 197 57.31 34.00 -11.26
N ILE A 198 58.46 33.32 -11.43
CA ILE A 198 58.53 31.86 -11.43
C ILE A 198 58.02 31.29 -10.10
N LYS A 199 58.37 31.89 -8.96
CA LYS A 199 57.86 31.44 -7.66
C LYS A 199 56.36 31.67 -7.52
N ALA A 200 55.82 32.76 -8.06
CA ALA A 200 54.38 33.02 -8.07
C ALA A 200 53.66 31.95 -8.88
N LEU A 201 54.09 31.71 -10.11
CA LEU A 201 53.54 30.66 -10.98
C LEU A 201 53.67 29.27 -10.37
N GLN A 202 54.75 28.98 -9.64
CA GLN A 202 54.90 27.71 -8.92
C GLN A 202 53.83 27.54 -7.83
N ARG A 203 53.53 28.59 -7.05
CA ARG A 203 52.46 28.54 -6.04
C ARG A 203 51.09 28.34 -6.69
N ASP A 204 50.83 29.00 -7.80
CA ASP A 204 49.57 28.84 -8.54
C ASP A 204 49.42 27.40 -9.05
N VAL A 205 50.49 26.80 -9.58
CA VAL A 205 50.49 25.39 -10.01
C VAL A 205 50.23 24.45 -8.84
N GLU A 206 50.85 24.67 -7.68
CA GLU A 206 50.60 23.88 -6.46
C GLU A 206 49.15 24.02 -5.98
N GLN A 207 48.58 25.22 -6.05
CA GLN A 207 47.19 25.47 -5.72
C GLN A 207 46.25 24.72 -6.68
N TYR A 208 46.44 24.86 -7.99
CA TYR A 208 45.63 24.15 -8.98
C TYR A 208 45.77 22.62 -8.85
N ALA A 209 46.95 22.11 -8.47
CA ALA A 209 47.12 20.69 -8.20
C ALA A 209 46.24 20.22 -7.02
N CYS A 210 46.19 21.00 -5.93
CA CYS A 210 45.33 20.70 -4.78
C CYS A 210 43.83 20.77 -5.16
N GLU A 211 43.43 21.75 -5.97
CA GLU A 211 42.06 21.88 -6.46
C GLU A 211 41.64 20.68 -7.33
N VAL A 212 42.53 20.24 -8.23
CA VAL A 212 42.31 19.04 -9.05
C VAL A 212 42.15 17.80 -8.18
N GLU A 213 42.97 17.62 -7.15
CA GLU A 213 42.85 16.48 -6.23
C GLU A 213 41.52 16.51 -5.46
N ASN A 214 41.09 17.68 -5.00
CA ASN A 214 39.79 17.85 -4.32
C ASN A 214 38.60 17.54 -5.25
N LEU A 215 38.66 17.99 -6.50
CA LEU A 215 37.66 17.68 -7.51
C LEU A 215 37.64 16.18 -7.86
N GLN A 216 38.80 15.56 -8.00
CA GLN A 216 38.93 14.11 -8.21
C GLN A 216 38.28 13.32 -7.07
N ASN A 217 38.58 13.68 -5.82
CA ASN A 217 37.95 13.07 -4.63
C ASN A 217 36.41 13.24 -4.62
N SER A 218 35.92 14.38 -5.07
CA SER A 218 34.47 14.64 -5.18
C SER A 218 33.82 13.80 -6.27
N ILE A 219 34.47 13.66 -7.42
CA ILE A 219 34.04 12.80 -8.53
C ILE A 219 33.98 11.33 -8.07
N GLU A 220 35.01 10.84 -7.37
CA GLU A 220 35.01 9.47 -6.85
C GLU A 220 33.86 9.19 -5.88
N LYS A 221 33.54 10.14 -4.99
CA LYS A 221 32.38 10.03 -4.09
C LYS A 221 31.08 9.93 -4.89
N LEU A 222 30.91 10.77 -5.92
CA LEU A 222 29.73 10.74 -6.78
C LEU A 222 29.62 9.42 -7.56
N ILE A 223 30.74 8.87 -8.05
CA ILE A 223 30.76 7.56 -8.73
C ILE A 223 30.26 6.47 -7.77
N ARG A 224 30.79 6.42 -6.54
CA ARG A 224 30.36 5.41 -5.54
C ARG A 224 28.87 5.54 -5.19
N GLN A 225 28.37 6.76 -5.04
CA GLN A 225 26.94 7.01 -4.81
C GLN A 225 26.08 6.57 -5.99
N ASN A 226 26.52 6.84 -7.23
CA ASN A 226 25.81 6.43 -8.43
C ASN A 226 25.75 4.89 -8.55
N GLU A 227 26.85 4.19 -8.30
CA GLU A 227 26.87 2.73 -8.25
C GLU A 227 25.88 2.17 -7.22
N GLU A 228 25.82 2.77 -6.02
CA GLU A 228 24.87 2.36 -4.98
C GLU A 228 23.41 2.58 -5.42
N LEU A 229 23.12 3.72 -6.05
CA LEU A 229 21.81 4.02 -6.61
C LEU A 229 21.42 3.04 -7.72
N LEU A 230 22.35 2.68 -8.61
CA LEU A 230 22.13 1.67 -9.65
C LEU A 230 21.82 0.29 -9.03
N ARG A 231 22.55 -0.11 -7.98
CA ARG A 231 22.28 -1.37 -7.25
C ARG A 231 20.89 -1.34 -6.59
N LYS A 232 20.53 -0.23 -5.92
CA LYS A 232 19.20 -0.04 -5.31
C LYS A 232 18.08 -0.08 -6.34
N ASN A 233 18.26 0.60 -7.47
CA ASN A 233 17.29 0.60 -8.57
C ASN A 233 17.10 -0.82 -9.14
N SER A 234 18.19 -1.56 -9.38
CA SER A 234 18.10 -2.96 -9.83
C SER A 234 17.35 -3.85 -8.82
N SER A 235 17.59 -3.68 -7.52
CA SER A 235 16.87 -4.39 -6.45
C SER A 235 15.37 -4.06 -6.44
N LEU A 236 15.02 -2.77 -6.48
CA LEU A 236 13.64 -2.31 -6.53
C LEU A 236 12.92 -2.80 -7.79
N GLN A 237 13.60 -2.80 -8.94
CA GLN A 237 13.05 -3.32 -10.19
C GLN A 237 12.77 -4.83 -10.11
N LYS A 238 13.63 -5.60 -9.43
CA LYS A 238 13.38 -7.04 -9.17
C LYS A 238 12.17 -7.22 -8.24
N GLN A 239 12.08 -6.45 -7.16
CA GLN A 239 10.92 -6.50 -6.25
C GLN A 239 9.62 -6.13 -6.97
N GLY A 240 9.66 -5.10 -7.82
CA GLY A 240 8.51 -4.71 -8.66
C GLY A 240 8.05 -5.84 -9.59
N ARG A 241 8.98 -6.58 -10.21
CA ARG A 241 8.64 -7.76 -11.03
C ARG A 241 7.99 -8.87 -10.19
N MET A 242 8.56 -9.19 -9.03
CA MET A 242 7.99 -10.20 -8.11
C MET A 242 6.56 -9.85 -7.69
N ILE A 243 6.30 -8.59 -7.31
CA ILE A 243 4.96 -8.13 -6.91
C ILE A 243 3.97 -8.24 -8.09
N VAL A 244 4.41 -7.91 -9.31
CA VAL A 244 3.57 -8.07 -10.51
C VAL A 244 3.24 -9.54 -10.76
N GLU A 245 4.20 -10.44 -10.63
CA GLU A 245 3.99 -11.89 -10.76
C GLU A 245 3.03 -12.44 -9.69
N GLU A 246 3.21 -12.03 -8.43
CA GLU A 246 2.30 -12.40 -7.33
C GLU A 246 0.89 -11.87 -7.56
N LYS A 247 0.75 -10.61 -8.01
CA LYS A 247 -0.54 -10.03 -8.39
C LYS A 247 -1.21 -10.83 -9.50
N MET A 248 -0.47 -11.21 -10.53
CA MET A 248 -1.00 -12.02 -11.65
C MET A 248 -1.45 -13.41 -11.17
N GLU A 249 -0.72 -14.04 -10.26
CA GLU A 249 -1.09 -15.33 -9.66
C GLU A 249 -2.39 -15.23 -8.84
N ILE A 250 -2.54 -14.17 -8.03
CA ILE A 250 -3.75 -13.92 -7.25
C ILE A 250 -4.95 -13.69 -8.17
N ILE A 251 -4.79 -12.91 -9.24
CA ILE A 251 -5.85 -12.68 -10.24
C ILE A 251 -6.29 -14.01 -10.86
N ARG A 252 -5.34 -14.85 -11.31
CA ARG A 252 -5.66 -16.17 -11.87
C ARG A 252 -6.42 -17.08 -10.90
N ARG A 253 -6.06 -17.06 -9.60
CA ARG A 253 -6.79 -17.81 -8.57
C ARG A 253 -8.19 -17.26 -8.36
N LEU A 254 -8.35 -15.95 -8.35
CA LEU A 254 -9.64 -15.29 -8.21
C LEU A 254 -10.55 -15.65 -9.38
N GLU A 255 -10.09 -15.53 -10.62
CA GLU A 255 -10.82 -15.92 -11.83
C GLU A 255 -11.30 -17.37 -11.75
N LYS A 256 -10.42 -18.30 -11.36
CA LYS A 256 -10.79 -19.71 -11.18
C LYS A 256 -11.88 -19.91 -10.12
N THR A 257 -11.82 -19.18 -9.01
CA THR A 257 -12.87 -19.25 -7.99
C THR A 257 -14.18 -18.62 -8.44
N GLU A 258 -14.12 -17.57 -9.26
CA GLU A 258 -15.29 -16.92 -9.84
C GLU A 258 -15.99 -17.83 -10.84
N GLU A 259 -15.23 -18.50 -11.72
CA GLU A 259 -15.77 -19.53 -12.62
C GLU A 259 -16.46 -20.66 -11.87
N ALA A 260 -15.84 -21.17 -10.79
CA ALA A 260 -16.45 -22.20 -9.95
C ALA A 260 -17.74 -21.72 -9.28
N ASN A 261 -17.78 -20.46 -8.81
CA ASN A 261 -18.99 -19.86 -8.27
C ASN A 261 -20.10 -19.72 -9.32
N ILE A 262 -19.75 -19.33 -10.55
CA ILE A 262 -20.71 -19.26 -11.66
C ILE A 262 -21.28 -20.66 -11.94
N GLN A 263 -20.46 -21.70 -11.96
CA GLN A 263 -20.90 -23.08 -12.16
C GLN A 263 -21.86 -23.54 -11.04
N LEU A 264 -21.51 -23.28 -9.78
CA LEU A 264 -22.37 -23.61 -8.63
C LEU A 264 -23.71 -22.87 -8.69
N ARG A 265 -23.72 -21.60 -9.08
CA ARG A 265 -24.97 -20.82 -9.25
C ARG A 265 -25.87 -21.40 -10.35
N ARG A 266 -25.29 -21.90 -11.45
CA ARG A 266 -26.05 -22.59 -12.51
C ARG A 266 -26.66 -23.88 -11.98
N LEU A 267 -25.86 -24.73 -11.33
CA LEU A 267 -26.33 -25.98 -10.71
C LEU A 267 -27.45 -25.74 -9.69
N LEU A 268 -27.33 -24.70 -8.87
CA LEU A 268 -28.36 -24.33 -7.91
C LEU A 268 -29.65 -23.93 -8.63
N SER A 269 -29.56 -23.11 -9.68
CA SER A 269 -30.71 -22.72 -10.50
C SER A 269 -31.38 -23.92 -11.19
N ASP A 270 -30.60 -24.86 -11.70
CA ASP A 270 -31.13 -26.09 -12.32
C ASP A 270 -31.83 -26.96 -11.27
N THR A 271 -31.25 -27.09 -10.08
CA THR A 271 -31.84 -27.82 -8.95
C THR A 271 -33.13 -27.16 -8.48
N ASP A 272 -33.16 -25.84 -8.35
CA ASP A 272 -34.36 -25.08 -7.98
C ASP A 272 -35.48 -25.27 -9.00
N ARG A 273 -35.15 -25.36 -10.29
CA ARG A 273 -36.12 -25.67 -11.34
C ARG A 273 -36.67 -27.08 -11.19
N VAL A 274 -35.82 -28.09 -11.02
CA VAL A 274 -36.26 -29.49 -10.79
C VAL A 274 -37.14 -29.59 -9.53
N CYS A 275 -36.77 -28.91 -8.45
CA CYS A 275 -37.57 -28.86 -7.23
C CYS A 275 -38.96 -28.27 -7.47
N LYS A 276 -39.07 -27.19 -8.26
CA LYS A 276 -40.36 -26.60 -8.65
C LYS A 276 -41.18 -27.54 -9.53
N ASP A 277 -40.56 -28.19 -10.51
CA ASP A 277 -41.22 -29.14 -11.40
C ASP A 277 -41.79 -30.33 -10.60
N LEU A 278 -41.03 -30.86 -9.63
CA LEU A 278 -41.48 -31.92 -8.71
C LEU A 278 -42.61 -31.46 -7.78
N GLN A 279 -42.52 -30.23 -7.23
CA GLN A 279 -43.60 -29.67 -6.42
C GLN A 279 -44.89 -29.49 -7.23
N GLN A 280 -44.78 -29.09 -8.49
CA GLN A 280 -45.91 -28.98 -9.39
C GLN A 280 -46.49 -30.34 -9.73
N ALA A 281 -45.66 -31.36 -9.96
CA ALA A 281 -46.12 -32.73 -10.19
C ALA A 281 -46.88 -33.31 -8.98
N ASN A 282 -46.40 -33.05 -7.75
CA ASN A 282 -47.07 -33.51 -6.53
C ASN A 282 -48.42 -32.81 -6.28
N GLN A 283 -48.59 -31.55 -6.72
CA GLN A 283 -49.88 -30.85 -6.60
C GLN A 283 -50.98 -31.42 -7.51
N VAL A 284 -50.63 -32.19 -8.54
CA VAL A 284 -51.60 -32.80 -9.47
C VAL A 284 -52.17 -34.12 -8.92
N ASP A 285 -51.59 -34.70 -7.87
CA ASP A 285 -51.99 -36.01 -7.33
C ASP A 285 -52.71 -35.95 -5.96
N ASP A 286 -52.94 -34.76 -5.39
CA ASP A 286 -53.66 -34.56 -4.11
C ASP A 286 -55.19 -34.44 -4.26
N GLU A 287 -55.74 -34.54 -5.47
CA GLU A 287 -57.18 -34.59 -5.66
C GLU A 287 -57.68 -36.00 -5.28
N PRO A 288 -58.55 -36.15 -4.25
CA PRO A 288 -59.07 -37.46 -3.88
C PRO A 288 -59.82 -38.06 -5.07
N ARG A 289 -59.21 -39.10 -5.66
CA ARG A 289 -59.69 -39.80 -6.87
C ARG A 289 -61.03 -40.51 -6.70
N PHE A 290 -61.54 -40.59 -5.47
CA PHE A 290 -62.82 -41.19 -5.13
C PHE A 290 -63.78 -40.13 -4.63
N THR A 291 -64.96 -40.09 -5.23
CA THR A 291 -66.07 -39.27 -4.76
C THR A 291 -66.59 -39.81 -3.43
N LEU A 292 -67.18 -38.94 -2.62
CA LEU A 292 -67.88 -39.32 -1.38
C LEU A 292 -68.99 -40.37 -1.63
N ALA A 293 -69.54 -40.43 -2.84
CA ALA A 293 -70.53 -41.43 -3.25
C ALA A 293 -69.90 -42.82 -3.39
N GLU A 294 -68.77 -42.93 -4.12
CA GLU A 294 -68.03 -44.19 -4.27
C GLU A 294 -67.54 -44.72 -2.92
N LEU A 295 -67.08 -43.84 -2.03
CA LEU A 295 -66.68 -44.25 -0.68
C LEU A 295 -67.87 -44.80 0.14
N ARG A 296 -69.05 -44.19 0.02
CA ARG A 296 -70.27 -44.68 0.67
C ARG A 296 -70.70 -46.03 0.10
N GLU A 297 -70.60 -46.20 -1.22
CA GLU A 297 -70.94 -47.43 -1.91
C GLU A 297 -70.02 -48.57 -1.47
N VAL A 298 -68.70 -48.36 -1.46
CA VAL A 298 -67.72 -49.33 -0.95
C VAL A 298 -67.95 -49.66 0.53
N LEU A 299 -68.29 -48.66 1.36
CA LEU A 299 -68.61 -48.90 2.77
C LEU A 299 -69.90 -49.71 2.94
N GLN A 300 -70.90 -49.48 2.10
CA GLN A 300 -72.15 -50.21 2.10
C GLN A 300 -71.95 -51.66 1.62
N GLU A 301 -71.20 -51.86 0.54
CA GLU A 301 -70.77 -53.18 0.07
C GLU A 301 -69.97 -53.92 1.16
N LYS A 302 -69.01 -53.25 1.80
CA LYS A 302 -68.26 -53.81 2.93
C LYS A 302 -69.18 -54.26 4.05
N ASN A 303 -70.20 -53.47 4.40
CA ASN A 303 -71.14 -53.81 5.47
C ASN A 303 -72.04 -54.99 5.09
N VAL A 304 -72.50 -55.06 3.83
CA VAL A 304 -73.27 -56.20 3.31
C VAL A 304 -72.41 -57.48 3.32
N LEU A 305 -71.18 -57.40 2.82
CA LEU A 305 -70.24 -58.52 2.84
C LEU A 305 -69.89 -58.95 4.27
N LYS A 306 -69.74 -57.99 5.20
CA LYS A 306 -69.53 -58.29 6.62
C LYS A 306 -70.71 -59.03 7.22
N GLY A 307 -71.95 -58.62 6.91
CA GLY A 307 -73.16 -59.34 7.32
C GLY A 307 -73.19 -60.76 6.74
N ARG A 308 -72.85 -60.91 5.46
CA ARG A 308 -72.78 -62.22 4.80
C ARG A 308 -71.71 -63.12 5.38
N VAL A 309 -70.56 -62.56 5.75
CA VAL A 309 -69.50 -63.28 6.46
C VAL A 309 -70.00 -63.75 7.82
N MET A 310 -70.72 -62.92 8.58
CA MET A 310 -71.29 -63.33 9.87
C MET A 310 -72.32 -64.47 9.73
N GLU A 311 -73.19 -64.41 8.72
CA GLU A 311 -74.15 -65.50 8.42
C GLU A 311 -73.41 -66.80 8.07
N LEU A 312 -72.40 -66.72 7.19
CA LEU A 312 -71.62 -67.88 6.78
C LEU A 312 -70.77 -68.43 7.94
N GLU A 313 -70.23 -67.56 8.79
CA GLU A 313 -69.54 -67.95 10.03
C GLU A 313 -70.50 -68.66 10.99
N GLU A 314 -71.75 -68.19 11.15
CA GLU A 314 -72.77 -68.87 11.96
C GLU A 314 -73.17 -70.24 11.38
N GLU A 315 -73.34 -70.33 10.06
CA GLU A 315 -73.59 -71.61 9.38
C GLU A 315 -72.41 -72.58 9.54
N LEU A 316 -71.17 -72.09 9.41
CA LEU A 316 -69.97 -72.89 9.65
C LEU A 316 -69.84 -73.31 11.12
N GLU A 317 -70.16 -72.43 12.06
CA GLU A 317 -70.17 -72.71 13.50
C GLU A 317 -71.22 -73.79 13.83
N ASN A 318 -72.37 -73.76 13.17
CA ASN A 318 -73.43 -74.77 13.30
C ASN A 318 -73.07 -76.12 12.65
N LEU A 319 -72.24 -76.11 11.60
CA LEU A 319 -71.75 -77.31 10.90
C LEU A 319 -70.41 -77.83 11.45
N ARG A 320 -69.78 -77.12 12.39
CA ARG A 320 -68.52 -77.52 13.02
C ARG A 320 -68.78 -78.77 13.89
N PRO A 321 -68.17 -79.93 13.57
CA PRO A 321 -68.28 -81.10 14.43
C PRO A 321 -67.60 -80.78 15.77
N GLY A 322 -68.37 -80.76 16.87
CA GLY A 322 -67.85 -80.52 18.22
C GLY A 322 -68.52 -79.40 19.04
N ARG A 323 -69.55 -78.70 18.53
CA ARG A 323 -70.25 -77.63 19.29
C ARG A 323 -70.91 -78.10 20.60
N LYS A 324 -71.18 -79.41 20.74
CA LYS A 324 -71.69 -79.99 22.00
C LYS A 324 -70.61 -80.28 23.06
N GLU A 325 -69.32 -80.15 22.74
CA GLU A 325 -68.21 -80.46 23.67
C GLU A 325 -67.54 -79.22 24.28
N ARG A 326 -67.59 -78.05 23.62
CA ARG A 326 -66.84 -76.86 24.06
C ARG A 326 -67.56 -75.94 25.06
N GLU A 327 -68.89 -76.01 25.18
CA GLU A 327 -69.62 -75.25 26.22
C GLU A 327 -69.34 -75.75 27.65
N ARG A 328 -68.61 -76.85 27.85
CA ARG A 328 -68.19 -77.35 29.18
C ARG A 328 -66.81 -76.89 29.64
N GLU A 329 -65.96 -76.37 28.76
CA GLU A 329 -64.55 -76.07 29.09
C GLU A 329 -64.26 -74.56 29.30
N ASP A 330 -65.14 -73.65 28.86
CA ASP A 330 -64.92 -72.20 28.94
C ASP A 330 -65.24 -71.56 30.33
N LEU A 331 -65.54 -72.35 31.37
CA LEU A 331 -65.74 -71.84 32.74
C LEU A 331 -64.44 -71.79 33.58
N LEU A 332 -63.28 -72.12 33.01
CA LEU A 332 -62.01 -72.20 33.73
C LEU A 332 -60.86 -71.64 32.88
N SER A 333 -60.71 -70.31 32.77
CA SER A 333 -59.42 -69.60 32.59
C SER A 333 -59.58 -68.07 32.46
N SER A 334 -59.04 -67.32 33.42
CA SER A 334 -58.43 -65.99 33.24
C SER A 334 -56.90 -66.16 33.44
N PRO A 335 -55.96 -65.17 33.32
CA PRO A 335 -56.04 -63.72 33.03
C PRO A 335 -54.83 -63.13 32.20
N THR A 336 -54.68 -61.78 32.20
CA THR A 336 -53.43 -60.93 32.21
C THR A 336 -52.64 -60.47 30.93
N ASP A 337 -52.70 -59.14 30.64
CA ASP A 337 -51.68 -58.04 30.51
C ASP A 337 -50.24 -58.25 29.91
N PRO A 338 -49.36 -57.23 29.59
CA PRO A 338 -49.44 -55.75 29.28
C PRO A 338 -48.44 -55.14 28.20
N SER A 339 -48.64 -53.84 27.85
CA SER A 339 -47.74 -52.64 27.58
C SER A 339 -46.42 -52.61 26.70
N PRO A 340 -46.04 -51.45 26.04
CA PRO A 340 -44.90 -51.27 25.10
C PRO A 340 -43.70 -50.39 25.59
N SER A 341 -42.59 -50.31 24.82
CA SER A 341 -41.34 -49.53 25.09
C SER A 341 -40.87 -48.59 23.94
N PRO A 342 -40.12 -47.46 24.19
CA PRO A 342 -39.70 -46.44 23.18
C PRO A 342 -38.16 -46.40 22.85
N PRO A 343 -37.64 -45.50 21.96
CA PRO A 343 -36.35 -45.65 21.23
C PRO A 343 -35.17 -44.72 21.67
N PRO A 344 -33.91 -44.95 21.21
CA PRO A 344 -32.78 -43.99 21.25
C PRO A 344 -32.68 -43.20 19.93
N GLY A 345 -32.08 -42.01 19.75
CA GLY A 345 -31.04 -41.23 20.43
C GLY A 345 -30.10 -40.67 19.33
N VAL A 346 -30.02 -39.36 19.12
CA VAL A 346 -29.35 -38.75 17.95
C VAL A 346 -27.92 -38.28 18.27
N SER A 347 -27.00 -38.63 17.36
CA SER A 347 -25.54 -38.51 17.42
C SER A 347 -24.96 -37.09 17.52
N SER A 348 -23.87 -37.00 18.30
CA SER A 348 -22.87 -35.92 18.29
C SER A 348 -22.02 -35.96 17.03
N GLN A 349 -22.14 -34.96 16.14
CA GLN A 349 -21.16 -34.67 15.09
C GLN A 349 -21.38 -33.26 14.50
N VAL A 350 -21.00 -32.21 15.23
CA VAL A 350 -20.85 -30.84 14.66
C VAL A 350 -19.61 -30.09 15.20
N LEU A 351 -18.87 -30.65 16.17
CA LEU A 351 -17.79 -29.95 16.85
C LEU A 351 -16.40 -30.23 16.25
N ALA A 352 -16.21 -29.88 14.99
CA ALA A 352 -14.86 -29.71 14.45
C ALA A 352 -14.87 -28.60 13.38
N ARG A 353 -13.87 -27.69 13.47
CA ARG A 353 -13.51 -26.58 12.55
C ARG A 353 -13.87 -25.15 13.00
N TRP A 354 -13.37 -24.65 14.13
CA TRP A 354 -13.85 -23.35 14.61
C TRP A 354 -12.71 -22.49 15.27
N SER A 355 -12.47 -21.28 14.71
CA SER A 355 -11.40 -20.28 14.95
C SER A 355 -11.15 -19.79 16.40
N LYS A 356 -10.09 -19.02 16.67
CA LYS A 356 -9.67 -18.51 18.00
C LYS A 356 -10.75 -17.74 18.79
N ILE A 357 -11.62 -16.98 18.14
CA ILE A 357 -12.80 -16.35 18.78
C ILE A 357 -13.82 -17.39 19.28
N LYS A 358 -14.01 -18.48 18.51
CA LYS A 358 -14.84 -19.61 18.93
C LYS A 358 -14.26 -20.31 20.15
N PHE A 359 -12.94 -20.33 20.32
CA PHE A 359 -12.31 -20.86 21.53
C PHE A 359 -12.67 -20.03 22.77
N LEU A 360 -12.73 -18.69 22.72
CA LEU A 360 -13.13 -17.92 23.91
C LEU A 360 -14.62 -18.05 24.27
N ILE A 361 -15.50 -18.03 23.26
CA ILE A 361 -16.96 -18.16 23.47
C ILE A 361 -17.31 -19.58 23.91
N LEU A 362 -16.76 -20.61 23.25
CA LEU A 362 -16.99 -22.01 23.62
C LEU A 362 -16.28 -22.39 24.93
N THR A 363 -15.06 -21.95 25.20
CA THR A 363 -14.33 -22.35 26.43
C THR A 363 -14.94 -21.73 27.70
N ARG A 364 -15.73 -20.65 27.59
CA ARG A 364 -16.57 -20.19 28.70
C ARG A 364 -17.91 -20.92 28.75
N ALA A 365 -18.62 -21.05 27.63
CA ALA A 365 -19.93 -21.73 27.59
C ALA A 365 -19.88 -23.26 27.88
N PHE A 366 -18.75 -23.94 27.63
CA PHE A 366 -18.58 -25.39 27.85
C PHE A 366 -17.89 -25.75 29.17
N LYS A 367 -17.56 -24.79 30.06
CA LYS A 367 -16.92 -25.10 31.34
C LYS A 367 -17.91 -25.48 32.45
N ILE A 368 -19.20 -25.62 32.13
CA ILE A 368 -20.28 -26.04 33.04
C ILE A 368 -21.14 -27.16 32.38
N ILE A 369 -20.51 -28.14 31.74
CA ILE A 369 -21.10 -29.46 31.46
C ILE A 369 -20.15 -30.54 31.95
#